data_AF-A0A653K6F6-F1
#
_entry.id   AF-A0A653K6F6-F1
#
_cell.length_a   1.000
_cell.length_b   1.000
_cell.length_c   1.000
_cell.angle_alpha   90.00
_cell.angle_beta   90.00
_cell.angle_gamma   90.00
#
_symmetry.space_group_name_H-M   'P 1'
#
loop_
_entity.id
_entity.type
_entity.pdbx_description
1 polymer ?
#
loop_
_entity_poly.entity_id
_entity_poly.type
_entity_poly.pdbx_seq_one_letter_code
_entity_poly.pdbx_strand_id
1 'polypeptide(L)'
;MNRLFQNELIGTVAIQSALENSNEQRLTLAKAMLILPLLFDRNIRLILKRKNSLVLSSKDLLLSNPTAFINIRTRYEDLALTSLNSIILAQELDMAVMEDSYLVLKKQIFLQSKPEIGKIALDILASGPKLGLIFNETSTELYQTFRIDL
;
A
#
# COMPACT_ATOMS: atom_id res chain seq x y z
N MET A 1 -0.62 8.19 17.35
CA MET A 1 -0.62 8.29 15.87
C MET A 1 -0.56 9.76 15.48
N ASN A 2 0.37 10.17 14.62
CA ASN A 2 0.40 11.54 14.11
C ASN A 2 -0.51 11.63 12.86
N ARG A 3 -1.73 12.14 13.07
CA ARG A 3 -2.79 12.22 12.04
C ARG A 3 -2.41 13.08 10.83
N LEU A 4 -1.41 13.96 10.94
CA LEU A 4 -1.01 14.84 9.84
C LEU A 4 -0.48 14.07 8.62
N PHE A 5 0.09 12.89 8.81
CA PHE A 5 0.68 12.10 7.72
C PHE A 5 -0.09 10.83 7.37
N GLN A 6 -1.05 10.44 8.21
CA GLN A 6 -1.93 9.30 7.98
C GLN A 6 -3.31 9.82 7.55
N ASN A 7 -3.36 10.42 6.36
CA ASN A 7 -4.54 11.06 5.81
C ASN A 7 -4.80 10.55 4.39
N GLU A 8 -5.98 10.88 3.87
CA GLU A 8 -6.48 10.41 2.58
C GLU A 8 -5.61 10.83 1.40
N LEU A 9 -5.03 12.04 1.42
CA LEU A 9 -4.16 12.52 0.35
C LEU A 9 -2.84 11.74 0.27
N ILE A 10 -2.22 11.44 1.41
CA ILE A 10 -1.04 10.55 1.42
C ILE A 10 -1.47 9.10 1.10
N GLY A 11 -2.69 8.73 1.46
CA GLY A 11 -3.32 7.48 1.10
C GLY A 11 -3.48 7.30 -0.41
N THR A 12 -3.87 8.34 -1.15
CA THR A 12 -3.95 8.28 -2.63
C THR A 12 -2.58 8.11 -3.26
N VAL A 13 -1.53 8.76 -2.73
CA VAL A 13 -0.14 8.49 -3.19
C VAL A 13 0.21 7.00 -2.99
N ALA A 14 -0.15 6.42 -1.85
CA ALA A 14 0.10 5.02 -1.55
C ALA A 14 -0.68 4.08 -2.48
N ILE A 15 -1.94 4.40 -2.76
CA ILE A 15 -2.78 3.66 -3.71
C ILE A 15 -2.19 3.72 -5.11
N GLN A 16 -1.81 4.90 -5.59
CA GLN A 16 -1.20 5.05 -6.90
C GLN A 16 0.08 4.21 -7.02
N SER A 17 0.97 4.31 -6.02
CA SER A 17 2.21 3.53 -5.96
C SER A 17 1.95 2.02 -6.05
N ALA A 18 0.98 1.53 -5.29
CA ALA A 18 0.62 0.13 -5.27
C ALA A 18 0.03 -0.34 -6.60
N LEU A 19 -0.92 0.42 -7.17
CA LEU A 19 -1.53 0.07 -8.44
C LEU A 19 -0.52 0.12 -9.58
N GLU A 20 0.29 1.18 -9.68
CA GLU A 20 1.34 1.33 -10.70
C GLU A 20 2.30 0.13 -10.75
N ASN A 21 2.60 -0.45 -9.59
CA ASN A 21 3.52 -1.58 -9.45
C ASN A 21 2.82 -2.94 -9.36
N SER A 22 1.49 -2.99 -9.50
CA SER A 22 0.73 -4.24 -9.52
C SER A 22 0.54 -4.76 -10.95
N ASN A 23 0.34 -6.07 -11.09
CA ASN A 23 0.05 -6.68 -12.38
C ASN A 23 -1.21 -6.06 -12.99
N GLU A 24 -1.14 -5.71 -14.28
CA GLU A 24 -2.24 -5.07 -15.03
C GLU A 24 -2.73 -3.76 -14.40
N GLN A 25 -1.92 -3.15 -13.53
CA GLN A 25 -2.22 -1.91 -12.81
C GLN A 25 -3.53 -1.94 -12.02
N ARG A 26 -3.89 -3.12 -11.50
CA ARG A 26 -5.13 -3.34 -10.76
C ARG A 26 -4.94 -4.21 -9.53
N LEU A 27 -5.78 -3.96 -8.53
CA LEU A 27 -5.84 -4.76 -7.31
C LEU A 27 -7.29 -5.06 -6.96
N THR A 28 -7.56 -6.26 -6.46
CA THR A 28 -8.85 -6.54 -5.81
C THR A 28 -9.05 -5.57 -4.65
N LEU A 29 -10.29 -5.21 -4.33
CA LEU A 29 -10.59 -4.32 -3.19
C LEU A 29 -9.94 -4.79 -1.88
N ALA A 30 -9.93 -6.11 -1.61
CA ALA A 30 -9.28 -6.68 -0.44
C ALA A 30 -7.77 -6.34 -0.36
N LYS A 31 -7.03 -6.49 -1.47
CA LYS A 31 -5.62 -6.09 -1.54
C LYS A 31 -5.44 -4.58 -1.40
N ALA A 32 -6.34 -3.78 -1.99
CA ALA A 32 -6.29 -2.33 -1.87
C ALA A 32 -6.40 -1.86 -0.40
N MET A 33 -7.20 -2.55 0.43
CA MET A 33 -7.32 -2.26 1.86
C MET A 33 -6.04 -2.56 2.67
N LEU A 34 -5.10 -3.35 2.14
CA LEU A 34 -3.81 -3.62 2.78
C LEU A 34 -2.74 -2.54 2.48
N ILE A 35 -2.99 -1.65 1.52
CA ILE A 35 -2.01 -0.66 1.07
C ILE A 35 -1.58 0.26 2.21
N LEU A 36 -2.54 0.89 2.90
CA LEU A 36 -2.24 1.84 3.97
C LEU A 36 -1.65 1.17 5.22
N PRO A 37 -2.17 0.03 5.72
CA PRO A 37 -1.58 -0.70 6.85
C PRO A 37 -0.10 -1.06 6.66
N LEU A 38 0.33 -1.27 5.42
CA LEU A 38 1.72 -1.54 5.05
C LEU A 38 2.51 -0.24 4.84
N LEU A 39 1.97 0.70 4.05
CA LEU A 39 2.72 1.88 3.62
C LEU A 39 2.68 3.05 4.60
N PHE A 40 1.77 3.11 5.56
CA PHE A 40 1.78 4.17 6.59
C PHE A 40 2.74 3.83 7.74
N ASP A 41 3.11 2.57 7.91
CA ASP A 41 4.15 2.20 8.87
C ASP A 41 5.56 2.52 8.34
N ARG A 42 6.30 3.32 9.12
CA ARG A 42 7.65 3.76 8.72
C ARG A 42 8.62 2.58 8.64
N ASN A 43 8.53 1.61 9.55
CA ASN A 43 9.48 0.50 9.59
C ASN A 43 9.28 -0.41 8.37
N ILE A 44 8.03 -0.70 8.01
CA ILE A 44 7.70 -1.42 6.78
C ILE A 44 8.21 -0.65 5.56
N ARG A 45 7.92 0.65 5.43
CA ARG A 45 8.46 1.46 4.31
C ARG A 45 9.98 1.42 4.21
N LEU A 46 10.69 1.50 5.34
CA LEU A 46 12.15 1.44 5.35
C LEU A 46 12.69 0.09 4.85
N ILE A 47 11.95 -1.01 5.07
CA ILE A 47 12.28 -2.34 4.56
C ILE A 47 12.00 -2.42 3.07
N LEU A 48 10.81 -1.97 2.64
CA LEU A 48 10.35 -2.06 1.25
C LEU A 48 11.13 -1.14 0.30
N LYS A 49 11.57 0.04 0.72
CA LYS A 49 12.30 0.96 -0.18
C LYS A 49 13.79 0.62 -0.38
N ARG A 50 14.36 -0.27 0.42
CA ARG A 50 15.79 -0.63 0.33
C ARG A 50 16.05 -1.39 -0.96
N LYS A 51 16.90 -0.90 -1.86
CA LYS A 51 17.19 -1.60 -3.14
C LYS A 51 17.79 -3.00 -2.97
N ASN A 52 18.60 -3.20 -1.93
CA ASN A 52 19.38 -4.43 -1.75
C ASN A 52 18.68 -5.53 -0.95
N SER A 53 17.49 -5.30 -0.39
CA SER A 53 16.78 -6.39 0.31
C SER A 53 16.12 -7.34 -0.70
N LEU A 54 16.23 -8.65 -0.51
CA LEU A 54 15.46 -9.63 -1.26
C LEU A 54 14.08 -9.73 -0.61
N VAL A 55 13.03 -9.35 -1.35
CA VAL A 55 11.64 -9.53 -0.95
C VAL A 55 11.04 -10.54 -1.91
N LEU A 56 10.86 -11.77 -1.42
CA LEU A 56 10.34 -12.88 -2.21
C LEU A 56 8.83 -13.08 -1.97
N SER A 57 8.39 -12.95 -0.71
CA SER A 57 6.99 -13.08 -0.31
C SER A 57 6.65 -12.30 0.96
N SER A 58 5.36 -12.19 1.26
CA SER A 58 4.81 -11.67 2.51
C SER A 58 5.29 -12.46 3.73
N LYS A 59 5.41 -13.80 3.61
CA LYS A 59 5.88 -14.69 4.67
C LYS A 59 7.36 -14.47 4.96
N ASP A 60 8.18 -14.36 3.93
CA ASP A 60 9.62 -14.10 4.10
C ASP A 60 9.87 -12.76 4.78
N LEU A 61 9.07 -11.74 4.44
CA LEU A 61 9.12 -10.43 5.09
C LEU A 61 8.75 -10.51 6.57
N LEU A 62 7.66 -11.21 6.89
CA LEU A 62 7.20 -11.41 8.26
C LEU A 62 8.26 -12.16 9.10
N LEU A 63 8.86 -13.23 8.55
CA LEU A 63 9.89 -14.01 9.24
C LEU A 63 11.20 -13.23 9.41
N SER A 64 11.60 -12.45 8.41
CA SER A 64 12.85 -11.67 8.45
C SER A 64 12.75 -10.40 9.29
N ASN A 65 11.54 -9.84 9.45
CA ASN A 65 11.32 -8.57 10.15
C ASN A 65 10.06 -8.62 11.04
N PRO A 66 9.94 -9.59 11.96
CA PRO A 66 8.69 -9.86 12.68
C PRO A 66 8.15 -8.64 13.44
N THR A 67 9.04 -7.85 14.03
CA THR A 67 8.68 -6.65 14.80
C THR A 67 8.02 -5.56 13.96
N ALA A 68 8.33 -5.46 12.66
CA ALA A 68 7.70 -4.47 11.78
C ALA A 68 6.27 -4.88 11.37
N PHE A 69 6.03 -6.19 11.25
CA PHE A 69 4.79 -6.74 10.68
C PHE A 69 3.79 -7.22 11.74
N ILE A 70 4.19 -7.36 13.02
CA ILE A 70 3.33 -7.88 14.10
C ILE A 70 2.01 -7.11 14.31
N ASN A 71 1.99 -5.80 14.02
CA ASN A 71 0.84 -4.93 14.26
C ASN A 71 -0.01 -4.66 12.99
N ILE A 72 0.17 -5.43 11.91
CA ILE A 72 -0.57 -5.16 10.67
C ILE A 72 -2.08 -5.31 10.88
N ARG A 73 -2.53 -6.35 11.60
CA ARG A 73 -3.96 -6.54 11.90
C ARG A 73 -4.58 -5.31 12.57
N THR A 74 -4.00 -4.85 13.67
CA THR A 74 -4.48 -3.65 14.37
C THR A 74 -4.47 -2.42 13.47
N ARG A 75 -3.41 -2.24 12.66
CA ARG A 75 -3.36 -1.12 11.69
C ARG A 75 -4.42 -1.23 10.60
N TYR A 76 -4.74 -2.45 10.15
CA TYR A 76 -5.81 -2.69 9.18
C TYR A 76 -7.15 -2.23 9.73
N GLU A 77 -7.48 -2.61 10.96
CA GLU A 77 -8.70 -2.19 11.65
C GLU A 77 -8.72 -0.66 11.86
N ASP A 78 -7.63 -0.09 12.36
CA ASP A 78 -7.51 1.36 12.63
C ASP A 78 -7.59 2.22 11.36
N LEU A 79 -7.07 1.73 10.23
CA LEU A 79 -6.98 2.47 8.97
C LEU A 79 -8.09 2.09 7.98
N ALA A 80 -9.06 1.25 8.35
CA ALA A 80 -10.11 0.80 7.44
C ALA A 80 -10.86 1.99 6.80
N LEU A 81 -11.30 2.95 7.63
CA LEU A 81 -12.03 4.13 7.15
C LEU A 81 -11.14 5.02 6.27
N THR A 82 -9.90 5.31 6.69
CA THR A 82 -8.96 6.11 5.90
C THR A 82 -8.62 5.43 4.59
N SER A 83 -8.53 4.11 4.54
CA SER A 83 -8.28 3.34 3.32
C SER A 83 -9.45 3.50 2.35
N LEU A 84 -10.67 3.31 2.83
CA LEU A 84 -11.87 3.50 2.02
C LEU A 84 -11.98 4.94 1.50
N ASN A 85 -11.79 5.94 2.37
CA ASN A 85 -11.83 7.34 1.98
C ASN A 85 -10.72 7.70 0.98
N SER A 86 -9.53 7.09 1.11
CA SER A 86 -8.45 7.26 0.14
C SER A 86 -8.80 6.67 -1.21
N ILE A 87 -9.48 5.52 -1.25
CA ILE A 87 -9.97 4.92 -2.49
C ILE A 87 -11.02 5.84 -3.14
N ILE A 88 -11.98 6.35 -2.37
CA ILE A 88 -12.98 7.31 -2.86
C ILE A 88 -12.29 8.56 -3.41
N LEU A 89 -11.35 9.14 -2.66
CA LEU A 89 -10.60 10.31 -3.11
C LEU A 89 -9.79 10.02 -4.39
N ALA A 90 -9.21 8.82 -4.52
CA ALA A 90 -8.54 8.40 -5.74
C ALA A 90 -9.49 8.40 -6.95
N GLN A 91 -10.76 7.99 -6.76
CA GLN A 91 -11.78 8.02 -7.79
C GLN A 91 -12.23 9.45 -8.12
N GLU A 92 -12.43 10.31 -7.11
CA GLU A 92 -12.81 11.72 -7.29
C GLU A 92 -11.73 12.52 -8.02
N LEU A 93 -10.46 12.17 -7.82
CA LEU A 93 -9.33 12.74 -8.58
C LEU A 93 -9.21 12.14 -10.00
N ASP A 94 -10.06 11.19 -10.37
CA ASP A 94 -10.02 10.39 -11.59
C ASP A 94 -8.64 9.69 -11.76
N MET A 95 -8.00 9.38 -10.63
CA MET A 95 -6.74 8.64 -10.56
C MET A 95 -6.95 7.14 -10.75
N ALA A 96 -8.03 6.62 -10.17
CA ALA A 96 -8.39 5.22 -10.21
C ALA A 96 -9.89 5.04 -10.41
N VAL A 97 -10.32 3.84 -10.81
CA VAL A 97 -11.73 3.49 -11.00
C VAL A 97 -12.00 2.10 -10.44
N MET A 98 -13.24 1.87 -9.99
CA MET A 98 -13.70 0.53 -9.69
C MET A 98 -14.26 -0.13 -10.94
N GLU A 99 -13.68 -1.26 -11.34
CA GLU A 99 -14.17 -2.16 -12.38
C GLU A 99 -14.47 -3.50 -11.72
N ASP A 100 -15.76 -3.83 -11.59
CA ASP A 100 -16.24 -4.96 -10.79
C ASP A 100 -15.66 -4.94 -9.35
N SER A 101 -14.86 -5.95 -8.99
CA SER A 101 -14.20 -6.08 -7.69
C SER A 101 -12.77 -5.55 -7.66
N TYR A 102 -12.32 -4.87 -8.72
CA TYR A 102 -10.96 -4.37 -8.88
C TYR A 102 -10.91 -2.85 -8.85
N LEU A 103 -9.93 -2.32 -8.13
CA LEU A 103 -9.49 -0.94 -8.26
C LEU A 103 -8.41 -0.90 -9.34
N VAL A 104 -8.62 -0.10 -10.38
CA VAL A 104 -7.77 -0.01 -11.56
C VAL A 104 -7.19 1.39 -11.67
N LEU A 105 -5.89 1.50 -11.94
CA LEU A 105 -5.25 2.81 -12.18
C LEU A 105 -5.68 3.36 -13.54
N LYS A 106 -6.17 4.60 -13.56
CA LYS A 106 -6.48 5.32 -14.81
C LYS A 106 -5.37 6.25 -15.23
N LYS A 107 -4.85 7.04 -14.28
CA LYS A 107 -3.79 8.02 -14.55
C LYS A 107 -2.91 8.20 -13.32
N GLN A 108 -1.66 8.54 -13.59
CA GLN A 108 -0.72 8.95 -12.55
C GLN A 108 -0.84 10.46 -12.33
N ILE A 109 -1.01 10.85 -11.07
CA ILE A 109 -1.02 12.24 -10.61
C ILE A 109 0.30 12.59 -9.92
N PHE A 110 0.80 11.66 -9.10
CA PHE A 110 2.03 11.83 -8.32
C PHE A 110 3.22 11.20 -9.04
N LEU A 111 4.34 11.92 -9.12
CA LEU A 111 5.54 11.45 -9.83
C LEU A 111 6.76 11.51 -8.92
N GLN A 112 7.56 10.44 -8.90
CA GLN A 112 8.76 10.36 -8.06
C GLN A 112 9.82 11.41 -8.43
N SER A 113 9.82 11.87 -9.69
CA SER A 113 10.72 12.92 -10.19
C SER A 113 10.40 14.32 -9.68
N LYS A 114 9.25 14.53 -9.03
CA LYS A 114 8.82 15.84 -8.50
C LYS A 114 9.15 15.94 -7.01
N PRO A 115 10.20 16.67 -6.61
CA PRO A 115 10.61 16.74 -5.20
C PRO A 115 9.58 17.46 -4.31
N GLU A 116 8.66 18.24 -4.89
CA GLU A 116 7.65 19.01 -4.14
C GLU A 116 6.62 18.12 -3.43
N ILE A 117 6.51 16.83 -3.78
CA ILE A 117 5.55 15.91 -3.16
C ILE A 117 5.89 15.54 -1.71
N GLY A 118 7.11 15.86 -1.27
CA GLY A 118 7.57 15.65 0.10
C GLY A 118 8.13 14.24 0.37
N LYS A 119 8.94 14.15 1.43
CA LYS A 119 9.74 12.96 1.76
C LYS A 119 8.91 11.69 2.01
N ILE A 120 7.75 11.82 2.65
CA ILE A 120 6.90 10.66 2.97
C ILE A 120 6.31 10.05 1.69
N ALA A 121 5.81 10.90 0.78
CA ALA A 121 5.33 10.47 -0.52
C ALA A 121 6.45 9.84 -1.36
N LEU A 122 7.66 10.44 -1.38
CA LEU A 122 8.82 9.84 -2.05
C LEU A 122 9.19 8.46 -1.49
N ASP A 123 9.16 8.28 -0.17
CA ASP A 123 9.41 6.99 0.48
C ASP A 123 8.33 5.95 0.13
N ILE A 124 7.08 6.37 -0.02
CA ILE A 124 5.95 5.54 -0.44
C ILE A 124 6.13 5.08 -1.90
N LEU A 125 6.43 6.01 -2.81
CA LEU A 125 6.68 5.70 -4.22
C LEU A 125 7.87 4.73 -4.37
N ALA A 126 8.96 4.97 -3.63
CA ALA A 126 10.13 4.10 -3.63
C ALA A 126 9.87 2.70 -3.04
N SER A 127 8.81 2.51 -2.26
CA SER A 127 8.41 1.20 -1.72
C SER A 127 7.53 0.40 -2.70
N GLY A 128 6.99 1.06 -3.74
CA GLY A 128 6.04 0.50 -4.69
C GLY A 128 6.48 -0.81 -5.36
N PRO A 129 7.69 -0.90 -5.93
CA PRO A 129 8.12 -2.11 -6.65
C PRO A 129 8.05 -3.38 -5.81
N LYS A 130 8.44 -3.30 -4.53
CA LYS A 130 8.40 -4.45 -3.61
C LYS A 130 7.02 -4.73 -3.05
N LEU A 131 6.20 -3.69 -2.91
CA LEU A 131 4.80 -3.88 -2.59
C LEU A 131 4.07 -4.62 -3.72
N GLY A 132 4.38 -4.29 -4.97
CA GLY A 132 3.90 -5.01 -6.15
C GLY A 132 4.21 -6.50 -6.12
N LEU A 133 5.45 -6.87 -5.75
CA LEU A 133 5.85 -8.27 -5.57
C LEU A 133 5.00 -9.00 -4.54
N ILE A 134 4.72 -8.37 -3.39
CA ILE A 134 3.87 -8.94 -2.33
C ILE A 134 2.43 -9.13 -2.84
N PHE A 135 1.91 -8.16 -3.61
CA PHE A 135 0.55 -8.23 -4.13
C PHE A 135 0.34 -9.20 -5.29
N ASN A 136 1.38 -9.90 -5.73
CA ASN A 136 1.24 -11.08 -6.60
C ASN A 136 0.62 -12.28 -5.87
N GLU A 137 0.76 -12.35 -4.54
CA GLU A 137 0.11 -13.38 -3.71
C GLU A 137 -1.41 -13.18 -3.70
N THR A 138 -2.17 -14.25 -3.43
CA THR A 138 -3.64 -14.16 -3.35
C THR A 138 -4.07 -13.33 -2.13
N SER A 139 -5.27 -12.75 -2.18
CA SER A 139 -5.82 -11.99 -1.04
C SER A 139 -5.93 -12.86 0.21
N THR A 140 -6.33 -14.13 0.05
CA THR A 140 -6.41 -15.11 1.14
C THR A 140 -5.05 -15.37 1.79
N GLU A 141 -3.99 -15.58 1.00
CA GLU A 141 -2.64 -15.78 1.53
C GLU A 141 -2.15 -14.56 2.31
N LEU A 142 -2.36 -13.35 1.78
CA LEU A 142 -1.95 -12.11 2.44
C LEU A 142 -2.68 -11.90 3.76
N TYR A 143 -4.00 -12.10 3.79
CA TYR A 143 -4.81 -11.95 5.00
C TYR A 143 -4.40 -12.98 6.06
N GLN A 144 -4.17 -14.24 5.66
CA GLN A 144 -3.66 -15.27 6.57
C GLN A 144 -2.27 -14.92 7.12
N THR A 145 -1.34 -14.51 6.27
CA THR A 145 0.02 -14.13 6.68
C THR A 145 -0.01 -12.97 7.68
N PHE A 146 -0.86 -11.97 7.44
CA PHE A 146 -0.98 -10.81 8.33
C PHE A 146 -1.98 -10.99 9.47
N ARG A 147 -2.59 -12.18 9.59
CA ARG A 147 -3.57 -12.54 10.62
C ARG A 147 -4.76 -11.57 10.66
N ILE A 148 -5.26 -11.21 9.49
CA ILE A 148 -6.46 -10.40 9.32
C ILE A 148 -7.63 -11.36 9.09
N ASP A 149 -8.66 -11.23 9.92
CA ASP A 149 -9.88 -12.03 9.78
C ASP A 149 -10.70 -11.51 8.59
N LEU A 150 -11.32 -12.43 7.85
CA LEU A 150 -12.25 -12.16 6.74
C LEU A 150 -13.66 -11.93 7.25
#